data_AF-C3MN90-F1
#
_entry.id   AF-C3MN90-F1
#
_cell.length_a   1.000
_cell.length_b   1.000
_cell.length_c   1.000
_cell.angle_alpha   90.00
_cell.angle_beta   90.00
_cell.angle_gamma   90.00
#
_symmetry.space_group_name_H-M   'P 1'
#
loop_
_entity.id
_entity.type
_entity.pdbx_description
1 polymer ?
#
loop_
_entity_poly.entity_id
_entity_poly.type
_entity_poly.pdbx_seq_one_letter_code
_entity_poly.pdbx_strand_id
1 'polypeptide(L)'
;MGIDPNYRTNFPVSGEHSGHKIYGTVEPPAKLGIHGTIVGVDFDLCIADGSCINACPVNVFQWYDTPGHPASEKKADPVNEQACIFCMACVNVCPVAAIDVKPP
;
A
#
# COMPACT_ATOMS: atom_id res chain seq x y z
N MET A 1 14.93 1.83 3.03
CA MET A 1 14.45 2.77 2.00
C MET A 1 12.96 2.54 1.90
N GLY A 2 12.14 3.60 2.02
CA GLY A 2 10.68 3.51 1.96
C GLY A 2 10.15 3.55 0.53
N ILE A 3 8.83 3.61 0.42
CA ILE A 3 8.11 3.84 -0.83
C ILE A 3 8.62 5.09 -1.56
N ASP A 4 8.66 5.06 -2.89
CA ASP A 4 8.99 6.24 -3.71
C ASP A 4 7.85 7.29 -3.60
N PRO A 5 8.06 8.50 -3.07
CA PRO A 5 7.00 9.51 -2.95
C PRO A 5 6.46 9.98 -4.32
N ASN A 6 7.22 9.76 -5.39
CA ASN A 6 6.84 10.11 -6.77
C ASN A 6 6.35 8.90 -7.57
N TYR A 7 6.01 7.78 -6.92
CA TYR A 7 5.62 6.53 -7.61
C TYR A 7 4.49 6.73 -8.63
N ARG A 8 3.55 7.65 -8.35
CA ARG A 8 2.38 7.96 -9.19
C ARG A 8 2.74 8.49 -10.58
N THR A 9 3.92 9.08 -10.73
CA THR A 9 4.44 9.60 -12.00
C THR A 9 5.60 8.76 -12.52
N ASN A 10 6.39 8.17 -11.62
CA ASN A 10 7.58 7.40 -11.99
C ASN A 10 7.24 6.01 -12.51
N PHE A 11 6.12 5.44 -12.08
CA PHE A 11 5.72 4.09 -12.49
C PHE A 11 4.43 4.11 -13.31
N PRO A 12 4.32 3.23 -14.32
CA PRO A 12 3.07 3.05 -15.06
C PRO A 12 2.00 2.43 -14.15
N VAL A 13 0.75 2.69 -14.49
CA VAL A 13 -0.38 1.92 -13.95
C VAL A 13 -0.39 0.56 -14.64
N SER A 14 -0.26 -0.50 -13.85
CA SER A 14 -0.15 -1.89 -14.32
C SER A 14 -1.43 -2.68 -14.12
N GLY A 15 -2.39 -2.17 -13.35
CA GLY A 15 -3.67 -2.82 -13.15
C GLY A 15 -4.57 -2.11 -12.14
N GLU A 16 -5.61 -2.82 -11.71
CA GLU A 16 -6.56 -2.38 -10.70
C GLU A 16 -6.86 -3.55 -9.75
N HIS A 17 -7.00 -3.26 -8.46
CA HIS A 17 -7.43 -4.20 -7.42
C HIS A 17 -8.46 -3.49 -6.54
N SER A 18 -9.61 -4.11 -6.32
CA SER A 18 -10.63 -3.61 -5.37
C SER A 18 -10.96 -2.11 -5.51
N GLY A 19 -11.02 -1.60 -6.74
CA GLY A 19 -11.35 -0.19 -7.03
C GLY A 19 -10.20 0.80 -6.96
N HIS A 20 -8.97 0.36 -6.68
CA HIS A 20 -7.77 1.20 -6.68
C HIS A 20 -6.72 0.72 -7.69
N LYS A 21 -5.92 1.65 -8.20
CA LYS A 21 -4.88 1.38 -9.18
C LYS A 21 -3.68 0.66 -8.57
N ILE A 22 -3.00 -0.14 -9.38
CA ILE A 22 -1.71 -0.77 -9.07
C ILE A 22 -0.63 -0.11 -9.95
N TYR A 23 0.50 0.24 -9.35
CA TYR A 23 1.61 0.91 -10.02
C TYR A 23 2.88 0.04 -10.00
N GLY A 24 3.69 0.15 -11.05
CA GLY A 24 4.99 -0.51 -11.13
C GLY A 24 4.94 -1.96 -11.64
N THR A 25 6.04 -2.68 -11.55
CA THR A 25 6.13 -4.05 -12.07
C THR A 25 5.35 -5.03 -11.20
N VAL A 26 4.47 -5.82 -11.82
CA VAL A 26 3.70 -6.87 -11.17
C VAL A 26 4.10 -8.21 -11.78
N GLU A 27 4.89 -8.98 -11.04
CA GLU A 27 5.34 -10.34 -11.38
C GLU A 27 5.11 -11.25 -10.15
N PRO A 28 3.87 -11.73 -9.95
CA PRO A 28 3.53 -12.53 -8.78
C PRO A 28 4.30 -13.87 -8.75
N PRO A 29 4.63 -14.40 -7.56
CA PRO A 29 4.31 -13.84 -6.24
C PRO A 29 5.38 -12.87 -5.72
N ALA A 30 6.50 -12.70 -6.42
CA ALA A 30 7.68 -12.02 -5.88
C ALA A 30 7.61 -10.49 -5.98
N LYS A 31 6.83 -9.97 -6.94
CA LYS A 31 6.65 -8.53 -7.20
C LYS A 31 5.18 -8.23 -7.36
N LEU A 32 4.65 -7.37 -6.50
CA LEU A 32 3.24 -7.01 -6.47
C LEU A 32 3.02 -5.50 -6.67
N GLY A 33 4.09 -4.70 -6.62
CA GLY A 33 4.03 -3.28 -6.90
C GLY A 33 3.32 -2.48 -5.80
N ILE A 34 2.83 -1.29 -6.17
CA ILE A 34 2.23 -0.34 -5.23
C ILE A 34 0.73 -0.27 -5.47
N HIS A 35 -0.05 -0.57 -4.44
CA HIS A 35 -1.50 -0.54 -4.47
C HIS A 35 -2.02 0.80 -3.93
N GLY A 36 -2.90 1.47 -4.67
CA GLY A 36 -3.55 2.72 -4.25
C GLY A 36 -2.96 4.00 -4.86
N THR A 37 -3.81 5.02 -5.00
CA THR A 37 -3.46 6.35 -5.52
C THR A 37 -3.50 7.41 -4.42
N ILE A 38 -4.60 7.52 -3.69
CA ILE A 38 -4.73 8.44 -2.56
C ILE A 38 -3.92 7.90 -1.38
N VAL A 39 -4.03 6.60 -1.13
CA VAL A 39 -3.26 5.88 -0.11
C VAL A 39 -2.48 4.77 -0.80
N GLY A 40 -1.21 5.02 -1.11
CA GLY A 40 -0.32 4.05 -1.72
C GLY A 40 0.33 3.14 -0.68
N VAL A 41 0.27 1.84 -0.90
CA VAL A 41 0.98 0.82 -0.11
C VAL A 41 1.88 0.02 -1.05
N ASP A 42 3.18 0.08 -0.82
CA ASP A 42 4.17 -0.73 -1.53
C ASP A 42 4.14 -2.16 -0.99
N PHE A 43 3.61 -3.09 -1.77
CA PHE A 43 3.49 -4.49 -1.37
C PHE A 43 4.83 -5.21 -1.37
N ASP A 44 5.82 -4.73 -2.13
CA ASP A 44 7.17 -5.27 -2.14
C ASP A 44 7.93 -4.91 -0.86
N LEU A 45 7.58 -3.78 -0.22
CA LEU A 45 8.14 -3.34 1.07
C LEU A 45 7.32 -3.77 2.28
N CYS A 46 5.99 -3.89 2.15
CA CYS A 46 5.11 -4.20 3.27
C CYS A 46 5.45 -5.57 3.88
N ILE A 47 5.79 -5.59 5.18
CA ILE A 47 6.15 -6.81 5.93
C ILE A 47 5.02 -7.34 6.83
N ALA A 48 3.78 -6.92 6.56
CA ALA A 48 2.61 -7.28 7.38
C ALA A 48 2.71 -6.89 8.88
N ASP A 49 3.35 -5.75 9.18
CA ASP A 49 3.46 -5.25 10.55
C ASP A 49 2.07 -4.95 11.19
N GLY A 50 1.17 -4.33 10.43
CA GLY A 50 -0.21 -4.11 10.85
C GLY A 50 -0.47 -2.84 11.67
N SER A 51 0.56 -2.06 12.03
CA SER A 51 0.36 -0.79 12.75
C SER A 51 -0.53 0.20 11.99
N CYS A 52 -0.49 0.20 10.65
CA CYS A 52 -1.36 1.03 9.83
C CYS A 52 -2.86 0.67 9.96
N ILE A 53 -3.18 -0.62 10.09
CA ILE A 53 -4.56 -1.09 10.31
C ILE A 53 -5.02 -0.69 11.72
N ASN A 54 -4.15 -0.87 12.74
CA ASN A 54 -4.46 -0.49 14.12
C ASN A 54 -4.67 1.03 14.28
N ALA A 55 -3.83 1.82 13.62
CA ALA A 55 -3.84 3.27 13.76
C ALA A 55 -4.92 3.98 12.92
N CYS A 56 -5.50 3.34 11.89
CA CYS A 56 -6.43 4.00 10.98
C CYS A 56 -7.84 4.10 11.59
N PRO A 57 -8.35 5.32 11.89
CA PRO A 57 -9.66 5.47 12.55
C PRO A 57 -10.85 5.28 11.59
N VAL A 58 -10.60 5.17 10.30
CA VAL A 58 -11.63 5.15 9.24
C VAL A 58 -11.51 3.90 8.35
N ASN A 59 -10.82 2.85 8.82
CA ASN A 59 -10.76 1.53 8.20
C ASN A 59 -10.39 1.55 6.70
N VAL A 60 -9.34 2.31 6.35
CA VAL A 60 -8.81 2.35 4.97
C VAL A 60 -8.29 0.98 4.52
N PHE A 61 -7.68 0.23 5.44
CA PHE A 61 -6.89 -0.94 5.13
C PHE A 61 -7.61 -2.24 5.50
N GLN A 62 -7.41 -3.28 4.70
CA GLN A 62 -7.79 -4.66 4.99
C GLN A 62 -6.59 -5.60 4.77
N TRP A 63 -6.54 -6.74 5.46
CA TRP A 63 -5.57 -7.78 5.13
C TRP A 63 -5.91 -8.42 3.78
N TYR A 64 -4.91 -8.51 2.91
CA TYR A 64 -4.95 -9.22 1.64
C TYR A 64 -3.84 -10.28 1.61
N ASP A 65 -4.19 -11.53 1.31
CA ASP A 65 -3.23 -12.64 1.30
C ASP A 65 -2.35 -12.61 0.05
N THR A 66 -1.04 -12.74 0.24
CA THR A 66 -0.02 -12.74 -0.81
C THR A 66 0.94 -13.92 -0.65
N PRO A 67 0.45 -15.17 -0.73
CA PRO A 67 1.25 -16.36 -0.44
C PRO A 67 2.49 -16.44 -1.33
N GLY A 68 3.64 -16.81 -0.74
CA GLY A 68 4.91 -16.92 -1.44
C GLY A 68 5.64 -15.59 -1.72
N HIS A 69 5.10 -14.44 -1.32
CA HIS A 69 5.82 -13.17 -1.45
C HIS A 69 6.94 -13.07 -0.40
N PRO A 70 8.19 -12.70 -0.79
CA PRO A 70 9.35 -12.77 0.09
C PRO A 70 9.29 -11.85 1.32
N ALA A 71 8.65 -10.68 1.21
CA ALA A 71 8.53 -9.76 2.34
C ALA A 71 7.51 -10.19 3.41
N SER A 72 6.38 -10.79 3.01
CA SER A 72 5.32 -11.31 3.89
C SER A 72 4.22 -11.97 3.07
N GLU A 73 3.52 -12.94 3.65
CA GLU A 73 2.41 -13.65 2.99
C GLU A 73 1.04 -12.94 3.09
N LYS A 74 1.02 -11.70 3.59
CA LYS A 74 -0.16 -10.84 3.64
C LYS A 74 0.26 -9.37 3.56
N LYS A 75 -0.66 -8.50 3.15
CA LYS A 75 -0.43 -7.05 2.96
C LYS A 75 -1.61 -6.24 3.47
N ALA A 76 -1.35 -5.00 3.86
CA ALA A 76 -2.39 -4.04 4.21
C ALA A 76 -2.89 -3.35 2.93
N ASP A 77 -3.93 -3.90 2.33
CA ASP A 77 -4.53 -3.41 1.08
C ASP A 77 -5.40 -2.16 1.34
N PRO A 78 -5.22 -1.05 0.61
CA PRO A 78 -5.95 0.20 0.83
C PRO A 78 -7.33 0.19 0.15
N VAL A 79 -8.15 -0.83 0.44
CA VAL A 79 -9.46 -1.08 -0.17
C VAL A 79 -10.41 0.11 -0.10
N ASN A 80 -10.33 0.92 0.96
CA ASN A 80 -11.16 2.11 1.18
C ASN A 80 -10.34 3.40 1.09
N GLU A 81 -9.39 3.51 0.17
CA GLU A 81 -8.50 4.69 0.09
C GLU A 81 -9.24 6.04 0.00
N GLN A 82 -10.44 6.07 -0.57
CA GLN A 82 -11.29 7.25 -0.67
C GLN A 82 -11.83 7.74 0.69
N ALA A 83 -11.86 6.87 1.71
CA ALA A 83 -12.27 7.23 3.08
C ALA A 83 -11.15 7.91 3.88
N CYS A 84 -9.94 8.03 3.31
CA CYS A 84 -8.80 8.61 3.99
C CYS A 84 -9.08 10.06 4.42
N ILE A 85 -8.90 10.34 5.71
CA ILE A 85 -9.02 11.67 6.30
C ILE A 85 -7.66 12.39 6.42
N PHE A 86 -6.62 11.89 5.76
CA PHE A 86 -5.29 12.49 5.69
C PHE A 86 -4.62 12.75 7.05
N CYS A 87 -4.88 11.89 8.04
CA CYS A 87 -4.31 12.04 9.39
C CYS A 87 -2.80 11.71 9.49
N MET A 88 -2.23 11.11 8.44
CA MET A 88 -0.81 10.70 8.34
C MET A 88 -0.31 9.70 9.40
N ALA A 89 -1.21 9.12 10.20
CA ALA A 89 -0.84 8.12 11.21
C ALA A 89 -0.17 6.90 10.57
N CYS A 90 -0.78 6.33 9.53
CA CYS A 90 -0.27 5.13 8.84
C CYS A 90 1.12 5.31 8.22
N VAL A 91 1.43 6.50 7.70
CA VAL A 91 2.75 6.85 7.16
C VAL A 91 3.81 6.81 8.26
N ASN A 92 3.51 7.38 9.43
CA ASN A 92 4.46 7.51 10.54
C ASN A 92 4.68 6.21 11.32
N VAL A 93 3.66 5.36 11.45
CA VAL A 93 3.76 4.12 12.23
C VAL A 93 4.34 2.94 11.44
N CYS A 94 4.46 3.04 10.12
CA CYS A 94 4.97 1.94 9.29
C CYS A 94 6.50 1.81 9.47
N PRO A 95 7.02 0.69 10.04
CA PRO A 95 8.44 0.56 10.36
C PRO A 95 9.35 0.49 9.13
N VAL A 96 8.78 0.13 7.98
CA VAL A 96 9.47 0.00 6.68
C VAL A 96 9.12 1.14 5.72
N ALA A 97 8.37 2.15 6.19
CA ALA A 97 7.93 3.29 5.40
C ALA A 97 7.32 2.89 4.05
N ALA A 98 6.45 1.87 4.03
CA ALA A 98 5.82 1.32 2.83
C ALA A 98 4.56 2.07 2.39
N ILE A 99 4.17 3.14 3.09
CA ILE A 99 2.90 3.84 2.87
C ILE A 99 3.17 5.31 2.54
N ASP A 100 2.52 5.79 1.49
CA ASP A 100 2.49 7.20 1.11
C ASP A 100 1.04 7.67 0.91
N VAL A 101 0.72 8.88 1.37
CA VAL A 101 -0.62 9.45 1.30
C VAL A 101 -0.58 10.79 0.58
N LYS A 102 -1.41 10.94 -0.45
CA LYS A 102 -1.55 12.18 -1.21
C LYS A 102 -3.03 12.54 -1.37
N PRO A 103 -3.47 13.73 -0.90
CA PRO A 103 -4.80 14.24 -1.24
C PRO A 103 -5.02 14.30 -2.76
N PRO A 104 -6.26 14.06 -3.23
CA PRO A 104 -6.58 14.03 -4.65
C PRO A 104 -6.27 15.34 -5.38
#